data_AF-A0A2T9J183-F1
#
_entry.id   AF-A0A2T9J183-F1
#
_cell.length_a   1.000
_cell.length_b   1.000
_cell.length_c   1.000
_cell.angle_alpha   90.00
_cell.angle_beta   90.00
_cell.angle_gamma   90.00
#
_symmetry.space_group_name_H-M   'P 1'
#
loop_
_entity.id
_entity.type
_entity.pdbx_description
1 polymer ?
#
loop_
_entity_poly.entity_id
_entity_poly.type
_entity_poly.pdbx_seq_one_letter_code
_entity_poly.pdbx_strand_id
1 'polypeptide(L)'
;MEEKNAPGLPVWLGVLLAAAVLPVVLLSRLWPGKQTVDRSPDEVAGILRVFIDGTGGSWDWDDFESTPITDPRLDELRRRAVKAGPPDPDVEALAALLSQAEALGRDGTGSKGVDAG
;
A
#
# COMPACT_ATOMS: atom_id res chain seq x y z
N MET A 1 17.04 4.92 54.49
CA MET A 1 16.45 4.21 53.35
C MET A 1 15.16 4.94 53.04
N GLU A 2 15.21 5.89 52.12
CA GLU A 2 14.09 6.77 51.79
C GLU A 2 13.34 6.16 50.60
N GLU A 3 12.20 5.52 50.84
CA GLU A 3 11.36 5.02 49.77
C GLU A 3 10.69 6.18 49.05
N LYS A 4 11.10 6.39 47.80
CA LYS A 4 10.51 7.36 46.88
C LYS A 4 9.14 6.83 46.46
N ASN A 5 8.10 7.23 47.18
CA ASN A 5 6.72 6.99 46.79
C ASN A 5 6.46 7.65 45.43
N ALA A 6 6.37 6.85 44.37
CA ALA A 6 5.86 7.31 43.09
C ALA A 6 4.37 7.70 43.29
N PRO A 7 3.95 8.92 42.92
CA PRO A 7 2.55 9.29 43.06
C PRO A 7 1.71 8.42 42.11
N GLY A 8 0.92 7.51 42.68
CA GLY A 8 -0.10 6.77 41.94
C GLY A 8 -1.08 7.75 41.31
N LEU A 9 -1.40 7.55 40.03
CA LEU A 9 -2.34 8.41 39.32
C LEU A 9 -3.68 8.42 40.07
N PRO A 10 -4.26 9.61 40.34
CA PRO A 10 -5.48 9.69 41.10
C PRO A 10 -6.64 9.12 40.28
N VAL A 11 -7.55 8.40 40.94
CA VAL A 11 -8.64 7.63 40.30
C VAL A 11 -9.49 8.47 39.34
N TRP A 12 -9.72 9.75 39.65
CA TRP A 12 -10.47 10.68 38.81
C TRP A 12 -9.80 10.94 37.45
N LEU A 13 -8.46 10.93 37.40
CA LEU A 13 -7.71 11.07 36.15
C LEU A 13 -7.85 9.81 35.29
N GLY A 14 -7.91 8.63 35.91
CA GLY A 14 -8.18 7.36 35.22
C GLY A 14 -9.56 7.33 34.57
N VAL A 15 -10.58 7.85 35.24
CA VAL A 15 -11.95 7.96 34.70
C VAL A 15 -12.01 8.94 33.52
N LEU A 16 -11.35 10.09 33.62
CA LEU A 16 -11.28 11.07 32.51
C LEU A 16 -10.54 10.51 31.29
N LEU A 17 -9.44 9.78 31.49
CA LEU A 17 -8.72 9.12 30.41
C LEU A 17 -9.59 8.05 29.73
N ALA A 18 -10.29 7.21 30.48
CA ALA A 18 -11.18 6.20 29.93
C ALA A 18 -12.33 6.83 29.11
N ALA A 19 -12.91 7.93 29.60
CA ALA A 19 -13.96 8.67 28.91
C ALA A 19 -13.46 9.38 27.64
N ALA A 20 -12.19 9.76 27.56
CA ALA A 20 -11.57 10.35 26.37
C ALA A 20 -11.09 9.30 25.34
N VAL A 21 -10.70 8.10 25.78
CA VAL A 21 -10.26 7.02 24.89
C VAL A 21 -11.42 6.49 24.03
N LEU A 22 -12.61 6.33 24.61
CA LEU A 22 -13.81 5.87 23.89
C LEU A 22 -14.15 6.70 22.63
N PRO A 23 -14.28 8.03 22.69
CA PRO A 23 -14.52 8.85 21.51
C PRO A 23 -13.32 8.86 20.57
N VAL A 24 -12.08 8.85 21.05
CA VAL A 24 -10.89 8.77 20.18
C VAL A 24 -10.87 7.47 19.38
N VAL A 25 -11.19 6.34 20.00
CA VAL A 25 -11.29 5.04 19.33
C VAL A 25 -12.46 5.02 18.32
N LEU A 26 -13.62 5.57 18.68
CA LEU A 26 -14.75 5.69 17.74
C LEU A 26 -14.41 6.59 16.55
N LEU A 27 -13.77 7.73 16.77
CA LEU A 27 -13.32 8.63 15.70
C LEU A 27 -12.22 8.00 14.84
N SER A 28 -11.30 7.23 15.43
CA SER A 28 -10.27 6.51 14.66
C SER A 28 -10.86 5.49 13.69
N ARG A 29 -12.02 4.92 14.03
CA ARG A 29 -12.76 3.97 13.18
C ARG A 29 -13.53 4.64 12.04
N LEU A 30 -13.74 5.95 12.15
CA LEU A 30 -14.33 6.82 11.11
C LEU A 30 -13.25 7.44 10.22
N TRP A 31 -11.96 7.21 10.50
CA TRP A 31 -10.89 7.62 9.60
C TRP A 31 -10.87 6.68 8.40
N PRO A 32 -11.09 7.19 7.17
CA PRO A 32 -10.91 6.41 5.96
C PRO A 32 -9.41 6.25 5.76
N GLY A 33 -8.80 5.33 6.51
CA GLY A 33 -7.48 4.84 6.16
C GLY A 33 -7.56 4.43 4.68
N LYS A 34 -6.71 5.03 3.84
CA LYS A 34 -6.64 4.73 2.40
C LYS A 34 -6.62 3.21 2.28
N GLN A 35 -7.72 2.62 1.78
CA GLN A 35 -7.77 1.19 1.58
C GLN A 35 -6.69 0.86 0.54
N THR A 36 -5.63 0.19 1.01
CA THR A 36 -4.60 -0.33 0.12
C THR A 36 -5.01 -1.72 -0.32
N VAL A 37 -4.52 -2.15 -1.47
CA VAL A 37 -4.69 -3.52 -1.95
C VAL A 37 -3.35 -4.23 -1.98
N ASP A 38 -3.35 -5.49 -1.55
CA ASP A 38 -2.20 -6.36 -1.69
C ASP A 38 -2.15 -6.82 -3.15
N ARG A 39 -1.09 -6.42 -3.87
CA ARG A 39 -0.78 -6.89 -5.22
C ARG A 39 0.65 -7.38 -5.28
N SER A 40 0.85 -8.44 -6.04
CA SER A 40 2.15 -8.97 -6.42
C SER A 40 2.76 -8.16 -7.58
N PRO A 41 4.09 -8.23 -7.78
CA PRO A 41 4.71 -7.63 -8.96
C PRO A 41 4.16 -8.17 -10.29
N ASP A 42 3.82 -9.46 -10.34
CA ASP A 42 3.26 -10.10 -11.54
C ASP A 42 1.86 -9.58 -11.90
N GLU A 43 1.02 -9.30 -10.91
CA GLU A 43 -0.29 -8.67 -11.13
C GLU A 43 -0.13 -7.24 -11.67
N VAL A 44 0.78 -6.45 -11.10
CA VAL A 44 1.07 -5.10 -11.60
C VAL A 44 1.61 -5.14 -13.03
N ALA A 45 2.52 -6.07 -13.32
CA ALA A 45 3.02 -6.30 -14.68
C ALA A 45 1.89 -6.71 -15.64
N GLY A 46 0.97 -7.57 -15.19
CA GLY A 46 -0.21 -7.97 -15.95
C GLY A 46 -1.08 -6.78 -16.33
N ILE A 47 -1.40 -5.91 -15.37
CA ILE A 47 -2.20 -4.70 -15.60
C ILE A 47 -1.52 -3.78 -16.61
N LEU A 48 -0.22 -3.50 -16.44
CA LEU A 48 0.52 -2.64 -17.36
C LEU A 48 0.57 -3.22 -18.78
N ARG A 49 0.78 -4.53 -18.91
CA ARG A 49 0.80 -5.21 -20.21
C ARG A 49 -0.55 -5.12 -20.90
N VAL A 50 -1.63 -5.43 -20.19
CA VAL A 50 -3.01 -5.38 -20.70
C VAL A 50 -3.37 -3.95 -21.16
N PHE A 51 -2.94 -2.93 -20.41
CA PHE A 51 -3.12 -1.54 -20.79
C PHE A 51 -2.35 -1.18 -22.06
N ILE A 52 -1.05 -1.51 -22.12
CA ILE A 52 -0.18 -1.27 -23.29
C ILE A 52 -0.73 -1.96 -24.55
N ASP A 53 -1.20 -3.19 -24.40
CA ASP A 53 -1.75 -3.99 -25.50
C ASP A 53 -3.17 -3.54 -25.90
N GLY A 54 -3.80 -2.63 -25.13
CA GLY A 54 -5.16 -2.16 -25.38
C GLY A 54 -6.24 -3.24 -25.20
N THR A 55 -5.94 -4.28 -24.42
CA THR A 55 -6.83 -5.44 -24.22
C THR A 55 -7.62 -5.37 -22.91
N GLY A 56 -7.43 -4.30 -22.13
CA GLY A 56 -8.10 -4.10 -20.84
C GLY A 56 -9.55 -3.66 -20.96
N GLY A 57 -10.29 -3.87 -19.88
CA GLY A 57 -11.64 -3.33 -19.69
C GLY A 57 -11.62 -1.80 -19.58
N SER A 58 -12.76 -1.17 -19.87
CA SER A 58 -12.92 0.30 -19.86
C SER A 58 -12.60 0.96 -18.51
N TRP A 59 -12.62 0.19 -17.42
CA TRP A 59 -12.46 0.69 -16.04
C TRP A 59 -11.20 0.17 -15.35
N ASP A 60 -10.46 -0.76 -15.98
CA ASP A 60 -9.32 -1.41 -15.33
C ASP A 60 -8.22 -0.40 -14.95
N TRP A 61 -8.05 0.62 -15.79
CA TRP A 61 -7.09 1.69 -15.51
C TRP A 61 -7.54 2.60 -14.36
N ASP A 62 -8.82 2.97 -14.31
CA ASP A 62 -9.37 3.79 -13.23
C ASP A 62 -9.27 3.07 -11.87
N ASP A 63 -9.52 1.76 -11.85
CA ASP A 63 -9.35 0.93 -10.65
C ASP A 63 -7.87 0.86 -10.22
N PHE A 64 -6.96 0.75 -11.18
CA PHE A 64 -5.51 0.76 -10.92
C PHE A 64 -5.01 2.12 -10.40
N GLU A 65 -5.50 3.23 -10.97
CA GLU A 65 -5.14 4.58 -10.56
C GLU A 65 -5.68 4.93 -9.16
N SER A 66 -6.94 4.57 -8.90
CA SER A 66 -7.66 4.96 -7.68
C SER A 66 -7.26 4.15 -6.45
N THR A 67 -6.67 2.96 -6.64
CA THR A 67 -6.37 2.03 -5.53
C THR A 67 -4.86 1.98 -5.21
N PRO A 68 -4.42 2.52 -4.06
CA PRO A 68 -3.04 2.39 -3.61
C PRO A 68 -2.65 0.94 -3.35
N ILE A 69 -1.38 0.60 -3.57
CA ILE A 69 -0.85 -0.76 -3.33
C ILE A 69 -0.16 -0.79 -1.96
N THR A 70 -0.30 -1.90 -1.22
CA THR A 70 0.30 -2.07 0.11
C THR A 70 1.83 -2.08 0.07
N ASP A 71 2.44 -2.74 -0.93
CA ASP A 71 3.90 -2.72 -1.12
C ASP A 71 4.34 -1.31 -1.58
N PRO A 72 5.16 -0.59 -0.79
CA PRO A 72 5.61 0.76 -1.12
C PRO A 72 6.37 0.87 -2.46
N ARG A 73 7.10 -0.18 -2.85
CA ARG A 73 7.86 -0.21 -4.12
C ARG A 73 6.91 -0.31 -5.30
N LEU A 74 5.88 -1.16 -5.19
CA LEU A 74 4.86 -1.31 -6.21
C LEU A 74 3.92 -0.10 -6.27
N ASP A 75 3.62 0.53 -5.14
CA ASP A 75 2.82 1.76 -5.13
C ASP A 75 3.57 2.94 -5.75
N GLU A 76 4.88 3.03 -5.57
CA GLU A 76 5.70 4.01 -6.31
C GLU A 76 5.69 3.73 -7.82
N LEU A 77 5.83 2.46 -8.22
CA LEU A 77 5.73 2.06 -9.62
C LEU A 77 4.36 2.44 -10.21
N ARG A 78 3.27 2.16 -9.49
CA ARG A 78 1.90 2.55 -9.83
C ARG A 78 1.76 4.06 -10.00
N ARG A 79 2.27 4.87 -9.06
CA ARG A 79 2.23 6.34 -9.19
C ARG A 79 2.93 6.84 -10.46
N ARG A 80 4.08 6.25 -10.80
CA ARG A 80 4.80 6.60 -12.04
C ARG A 80 4.05 6.14 -13.28
N ALA A 81 3.40 4.96 -13.23
CA ALA A 81 2.57 4.46 -14.32
C ALA A 81 1.35 5.35 -14.55
N VAL A 82 0.65 5.77 -13.49
CA VAL A 82 -0.47 6.73 -13.57
C VAL A 82 -0.04 8.02 -14.26
N LYS A 83 1.14 8.56 -13.93
CA LYS A 83 1.66 9.77 -14.56
C LYS A 83 1.97 9.59 -16.06
N ALA A 84 2.35 8.38 -16.47
CA ALA A 84 2.65 8.03 -17.86
C ALA A 84 1.42 7.48 -18.62
N GLY A 85 0.26 7.39 -17.97
CA GLY A 85 -0.96 6.84 -18.53
C GLY A 85 -1.82 7.86 -19.29
N PRO A 86 -3.12 7.58 -19.47
CA PRO A 86 -4.08 8.50 -20.08
C PRO A 86 -4.09 9.89 -19.41
N PRO A 87 -4.50 10.94 -20.15
CA PRO A 87 -5.10 10.92 -21.48
C PRO A 87 -4.11 10.80 -22.65
N ASP A 88 -2.81 11.00 -22.43
CA ASP A 88 -1.75 10.93 -23.46
C ASP A 88 -0.66 9.95 -23.02
N PRO A 89 -0.84 8.64 -23.27
CA PRO A 89 0.00 7.60 -22.68
C PRO A 89 1.40 7.58 -23.30
N ASP A 90 2.42 7.66 -22.44
CA ASP A 90 3.81 7.40 -22.78
C ASP A 90 4.07 5.89 -22.71
N VAL A 91 3.83 5.22 -23.84
CA VAL A 91 3.95 3.76 -23.95
C VAL A 91 5.38 3.28 -23.69
N GLU A 92 6.40 4.07 -24.03
CA GLU A 92 7.80 3.71 -23.77
C GLU A 92 8.10 3.73 -22.27
N ALA A 93 7.66 4.77 -21.57
CA ALA A 93 7.77 4.84 -20.11
C ALA A 93 7.00 3.69 -19.44
N LEU A 94 5.79 3.38 -19.89
CA LEU A 94 4.99 2.27 -19.36
C LEU A 94 5.66 0.91 -19.60
N ALA A 95 6.29 0.69 -20.76
CA ALA A 95 7.05 -0.53 -21.05
C ALA A 95 8.30 -0.67 -20.15
N ALA A 96 8.97 0.43 -19.84
CA ALA A 96 10.08 0.44 -18.89
C ALA A 96 9.61 0.10 -17.46
N LEU A 97 8.44 0.60 -17.06
CA LEU A 97 7.82 0.28 -15.77
C LEU A 97 7.37 -1.18 -15.70
N LEU A 98 6.81 -1.72 -16.78
CA LEU A 98 6.48 -3.14 -16.91
C LEU A 98 7.72 -4.01 -16.68
N SER A 99 8.83 -3.71 -17.37
CA SER A 99 10.09 -4.42 -17.20
C SER A 99 10.62 -4.38 -15.76
N GLN A 100 10.42 -3.26 -15.08
CA GLN A 100 10.78 -3.12 -13.66
C GLN A 100 9.88 -3.97 -12.75
N ALA A 101 8.57 -4.01 -12.99
CA ALA A 101 7.65 -4.85 -12.22
C ALA A 101 8.00 -6.33 -12.36
N GLU A 102 8.32 -6.80 -13.57
CA GLU A 102 8.77 -8.17 -13.81
C GLU A 102 10.09 -8.49 -13.11
N ALA A 103 11.03 -7.55 -13.06
CA ALA A 103 12.29 -7.73 -12.33
C ALA A 103 12.05 -7.92 -10.82
N LEU A 104 11.16 -7.13 -10.22
CA LEU A 104 10.77 -7.27 -8.82
C LEU A 104 10.15 -8.64 -8.52
N GLY A 105 9.37 -9.20 -9.45
CA GLY A 105 8.80 -10.55 -9.32
C GLY A 105 9.86 -11.64 -9.27
N ARG A 106 10.92 -11.53 -10.09
CA ARG A 106 12.06 -12.46 -10.10
C ARG A 106 12.89 -12.39 -8.82
N ASP A 107 13.10 -11.18 -8.29
CA ASP A 107 13.88 -10.97 -7.06
C ASP A 107 13.15 -11.51 -5.83
N GLY A 108 11.81 -11.37 -5.77
CA GLY A 108 10.99 -11.88 -4.67
C GLY A 108 10.82 -13.40 -4.65
N THR A 109 10.85 -14.05 -5.81
CA THR A 109 10.77 -15.52 -5.94
C THR A 109 12.12 -16.20 -5.72
N GLY A 110 13.24 -15.54 -6.06
CA GLY A 110 14.59 -16.06 -5.83
C GLY A 110 14.96 -16.28 -4.35
N SER A 111 14.29 -15.62 -3.41
CA SER A 111 14.56 -15.78 -1.97
C SER A 111 13.87 -17.00 -1.33
N LYS A 112 12.93 -17.68 -2.02
CA LYS A 112 12.16 -18.81 -1.46
C LYS A 112 12.66 -20.21 -1.90
N GLY A 113 13.72 -20.28 -2.70
CA GLY A 113 14.08 -21.52 -3.44
C GLY A 113 15.44 -22.16 -3.14
N VAL A 114 16.20 -21.73 -2.12
CA VAL A 114 17.60 -22.21 -1.93
C VAL A 114 17.78 -23.18 -0.75
N ASP A 115 16.74 -23.46 0.04
CA ASP A 115 16.87 -24.28 1.27
C ASP A 115 16.38 -25.74 1.14
N ALA A 116 16.40 -26.32 -0.06
CA ALA A 116 16.11 -27.74 -0.27
C ALA A 116 17.21 -28.40 -1.12
N GLY A 117 18.36 -28.63 -0.47
CA GLY A 117 19.45 -29.48 -0.94
C GLY A 117 19.82 -30.49 0.13
#